data_AF-A0A7U6GJF2-F1
#
_entry.id   AF-A0A7U6GJF2-F1
#
_cell.length_a   1.000
_cell.length_b   1.000
_cell.length_c   1.000
_cell.angle_alpha   90.00
_cell.angle_beta   90.00
_cell.angle_gamma   90.00
#
_symmetry.space_group_name_H-M   'P 1'
#
loop_
_entity.id
_entity.type
_entity.pdbx_description
1 polymer ?
#
loop_
_entity_poly.entity_id
_entity_poly.type
_entity_poly.pdbx_seq_one_letter_code
_entity_poly.pdbx_strand_id
1 'polypeptide(L)'
;MKRQIQSRYQLSVQTLWCVTCQRWRTWSSRQDLLDASIVRFPPWVIVYLTPTCPWKNRGLAAWMNFMVQICPVATGHICRRIVVRRQMKNYLYILKLPIIALVVNSVLLEFTSGNAFGPIIFNITRIVIAIWAGWLLVDKENVSIAAAAFSGPFLLFLDHVLIAGVGGLLTHDFSALQLDNPTTSAEAAYFMGIIGSYLMFFPISMLFSAFGGYSAKRRNG
;
A
#
# COMPACT_ATOMS: atom_id res chain seq x y z
N MET A 1 -27.37 -48.70 -39.31
CA MET A 1 -27.03 -48.54 -37.87
C MET A 1 -26.10 -47.36 -37.70
N LYS A 2 -26.58 -46.21 -37.21
CA LYS A 2 -25.77 -45.02 -36.84
C LYS A 2 -25.92 -44.80 -35.34
N ARG A 3 -24.82 -44.80 -34.57
CA ARG A 3 -24.81 -44.44 -33.14
C ARG A 3 -24.62 -42.93 -33.01
N GLN A 4 -25.61 -42.23 -32.47
CA GLN A 4 -25.44 -40.87 -31.96
C GLN A 4 -24.90 -40.96 -30.52
N ILE A 5 -23.74 -40.35 -30.28
CA ILE A 5 -23.21 -40.09 -28.94
C ILE A 5 -23.70 -38.69 -28.55
N GLN A 6 -24.74 -38.61 -27.71
CA GLN A 6 -25.09 -37.38 -27.00
C GLN A 6 -24.19 -37.26 -25.75
N SER A 7 -23.28 -36.29 -25.75
CA SER A 7 -22.59 -35.88 -24.53
C SER A 7 -23.54 -35.04 -23.67
N ARG A 8 -23.92 -35.56 -22.50
CA ARG A 8 -24.64 -34.80 -21.46
C ARG A 8 -23.60 -34.06 -20.61
N TYR A 9 -23.38 -32.78 -20.88
CA TYR A 9 -22.85 -31.87 -19.85
C TYR A 9 -24.06 -31.27 -19.11
N GLN A 10 -24.40 -31.82 -17.95
CA GLN A 10 -25.32 -31.15 -17.02
C GLN A 10 -24.60 -29.96 -16.40
N LEU A 11 -25.03 -28.74 -16.75
CA LEU A 11 -24.66 -27.51 -16.08
C LEU A 11 -25.35 -27.47 -14.71
N SER A 12 -24.60 -27.75 -13.64
CA SER A 12 -25.05 -27.54 -12.28
C SER A 12 -25.23 -26.04 -12.01
N VAL A 13 -26.44 -25.62 -11.64
CA VAL A 13 -26.73 -24.27 -11.13
C VAL A 13 -25.86 -24.05 -9.88
N GLN A 14 -24.94 -23.08 -9.92
CA GLN A 14 -24.12 -22.73 -8.77
C GLN A 14 -24.84 -21.70 -7.89
N THR A 15 -25.29 -22.15 -6.71
CA THR A 15 -25.82 -21.28 -5.66
C THR A 15 -24.68 -20.75 -4.81
N LEU A 16 -24.46 -19.43 -4.82
CA LEU A 16 -23.49 -18.76 -3.96
C LEU A 16 -24.21 -18.03 -2.82
N TRP A 17 -23.84 -18.35 -1.58
CA TRP A 17 -24.38 -17.68 -0.39
C TRP A 17 -23.73 -16.30 -0.21
N CYS A 18 -24.52 -15.23 -0.35
CA CYS A 18 -24.05 -13.88 -0.06
C CYS A 18 -24.12 -13.62 1.46
N VAL A 19 -22.99 -13.80 2.16
CA VAL A 19 -22.90 -13.71 3.63
C VAL A 19 -23.31 -12.33 4.17
N THR A 20 -23.08 -11.26 3.41
CA THR A 20 -23.44 -9.88 3.82
C THR A 20 -24.93 -9.56 3.71
N CYS A 21 -25.69 -10.30 2.90
CA CYS A 21 -27.14 -10.09 2.75
C CYS A 21 -27.97 -11.20 3.40
N GLN A 22 -27.35 -12.25 3.95
CA GLN A 22 -28.03 -13.47 4.44
C GLN A 22 -29.13 -13.97 3.48
N ARG A 23 -28.92 -13.80 2.17
CA ARG A 23 -29.86 -14.18 1.12
C ARG A 23 -29.13 -14.98 0.07
N TRP A 24 -29.73 -16.09 -0.35
CA TRP A 24 -29.32 -16.80 -1.54
C TRP A 24 -29.52 -15.89 -2.75
N ARG A 25 -28.49 -15.74 -3.57
CA ARG A 25 -28.63 -15.16 -4.90
C ARG A 25 -28.40 -16.27 -5.91
N THR A 26 -29.45 -16.61 -6.64
CA THR A 26 -29.37 -17.50 -7.79
C THR A 26 -29.06 -16.64 -9.02
N TRP A 27 -27.92 -16.89 -9.65
CA TRP A 27 -27.60 -16.28 -10.94
C TRP A 27 -28.16 -17.21 -12.03
N SER A 28 -29.13 -16.72 -12.78
CA SER A 28 -29.82 -17.52 -13.80
C SER A 28 -29.13 -17.48 -15.16
N SER A 29 -28.17 -16.57 -15.37
CA SER A 29 -27.49 -16.41 -16.66
C SER A 29 -25.97 -16.28 -16.53
N ARG A 30 -25.25 -16.75 -17.55
CA ARG A 30 -23.79 -16.64 -17.68
C ARG A 30 -23.34 -15.19 -17.90
N GLN A 31 -24.25 -14.33 -18.39
CA GLN A 31 -23.99 -12.91 -18.66
C GLN A 31 -23.75 -12.14 -17.37
N ASP A 32 -24.51 -12.45 -16.32
CA ASP A 32 -24.37 -11.77 -15.03
C ASP A 32 -23.03 -12.04 -14.31
N LEU A 33 -22.35 -13.14 -14.67
CA LEU A 33 -21.00 -13.50 -14.22
C LEU A 33 -19.89 -12.78 -14.99
N LEU A 34 -20.19 -12.28 -16.20
CA LEU A 34 -19.23 -11.61 -17.08
C LEU A 34 -19.15 -10.09 -16.82
N ASP A 35 -20.17 -9.51 -16.20
CA ASP A 35 -20.15 -8.10 -15.76
C ASP A 35 -19.32 -7.86 -14.49
N ALA A 36 -18.87 -8.94 -13.82
CA ALA A 36 -17.81 -8.86 -12.82
C ALA A 36 -16.46 -8.82 -13.54
N SER A 37 -15.64 -7.79 -13.28
CA SER A 37 -14.31 -7.64 -13.86
C SER A 37 -13.36 -8.75 -13.40
N ILE A 38 -13.31 -9.85 -14.16
CA ILE A 38 -12.43 -10.98 -13.93
C ILE A 38 -11.05 -10.68 -14.54
N VAL A 39 -10.04 -10.44 -13.71
CA VAL A 39 -8.64 -10.47 -14.13
C VAL A 39 -8.17 -11.92 -14.07
N ARG A 40 -7.95 -12.56 -15.23
CA ARG A 40 -7.48 -13.96 -15.29
C ARG A 40 -5.95 -14.02 -15.16
N PHE A 41 -5.48 -14.71 -14.13
CA PHE A 41 -4.13 -15.26 -14.01
C PHE A 41 -4.19 -16.79 -14.31
N PRO A 42 -3.07 -17.55 -14.44
CA PRO A 42 -3.06 -18.97 -14.85
C PRO A 42 -4.13 -19.87 -14.18
N PRO A 43 -4.53 -20.99 -14.82
CA PRO A 43 -5.88 -21.58 -14.80
C PRO A 43 -6.44 -22.11 -13.46
N TRP A 44 -5.77 -21.86 -12.34
CA TRP A 44 -6.09 -22.40 -11.02
C TRP A 44 -6.39 -21.30 -9.98
N VAL A 45 -6.30 -20.02 -10.34
CA VAL A 45 -6.62 -18.90 -9.44
C VAL A 45 -7.69 -18.00 -10.05
N ILE A 46 -8.90 -18.05 -9.49
CA ILE A 46 -9.96 -17.09 -9.81
C ILE A 46 -9.95 -16.03 -8.71
N VAL A 47 -9.57 -14.80 -9.06
CA VAL A 47 -9.67 -13.63 -8.17
C VAL A 47 -11.02 -12.98 -8.40
N TYR A 48 -11.93 -13.08 -7.44
CA TYR A 48 -13.19 -12.35 -7.47
C TYR A 48 -12.99 -10.96 -6.86
N LEU A 49 -12.96 -9.93 -7.70
CA LEU A 49 -13.12 -8.55 -7.25
C LEU A 49 -14.61 -8.27 -7.15
N THR A 50 -15.21 -8.50 -5.98
CA THR A 50 -16.60 -8.08 -5.76
C THR A 50 -16.61 -6.62 -5.29
N PRO A 51 -17.32 -5.71 -5.97
CA PRO A 51 -17.56 -4.39 -5.43
C PRO A 51 -18.40 -4.56 -4.14
N THR A 52 -17.84 -4.14 -3.00
CA THR A 52 -18.60 -4.10 -1.76
C THR A 52 -19.83 -3.21 -1.95
N CYS A 53 -21.02 -3.72 -1.60
CA CYS A 53 -22.30 -3.05 -1.80
C CYS A 53 -22.23 -1.53 -1.46
N PRO A 54 -22.61 -0.63 -2.39
CA PRO A 54 -22.43 0.81 -2.20
C PRO A 54 -23.47 1.48 -1.26
N TRP A 55 -24.28 0.72 -0.52
CA TRP A 55 -25.54 1.22 0.03
C TRP A 55 -25.60 1.47 1.53
N LYS A 56 -24.49 1.70 2.24
CA LYS A 56 -24.64 2.09 3.66
C LYS A 56 -23.64 3.01 4.33
N ASN A 57 -22.73 3.70 3.63
CA ASN A 57 -21.98 4.79 4.27
C ASN A 57 -21.60 5.87 3.25
N ARG A 58 -22.28 7.03 3.35
CA ARG A 58 -21.92 8.27 2.65
C ARG A 58 -20.68 8.90 3.31
N GLY A 59 -19.52 8.26 3.13
CA GLY A 59 -18.24 8.81 3.57
C GLY A 59 -17.15 8.39 2.59
N LEU A 60 -16.32 9.36 2.19
CA LEU A 60 -15.24 9.31 1.19
C LEU A 60 -14.16 8.21 1.37
N ALA A 61 -14.31 7.28 2.32
CA ALA A 61 -13.35 6.22 2.63
C ALA A 61 -13.66 4.86 1.93
N ALA A 62 -14.43 4.87 0.85
CA ALA A 62 -14.89 3.64 0.17
C ALA A 62 -13.91 3.08 -0.87
N TRP A 63 -12.84 3.79 -1.24
CA TRP A 63 -12.08 3.48 -2.45
C TRP A 63 -10.96 2.43 -2.35
N MET A 64 -10.67 1.84 -1.18
CA MET A 64 -9.56 0.86 -1.07
C MET A 64 -9.88 -0.34 -0.17
N ASN A 65 -11.03 -0.99 -0.37
CA ASN A 65 -11.29 -2.30 0.21
C ASN A 65 -11.21 -3.37 -0.87
N PHE A 66 -9.99 -3.78 -1.22
CA PHE A 66 -9.79 -4.97 -2.04
C PHE A 66 -10.04 -6.20 -1.18
N MET A 67 -11.15 -6.88 -1.43
CA MET A 67 -11.45 -8.18 -0.83
C MET A 67 -10.92 -9.24 -1.79
N VAL A 68 -9.72 -9.75 -1.53
CA VAL A 68 -9.17 -10.88 -2.29
C VAL A 68 -9.69 -12.16 -1.65
N GLN A 69 -10.72 -12.76 -2.25
CA GLN A 69 -11.23 -14.06 -1.83
C GLN A 69 -10.69 -15.12 -2.80
N ILE A 70 -9.72 -15.91 -2.32
CA ILE A 70 -9.22 -17.08 -3.04
C ILE A 70 -10.02 -18.28 -2.53
N CYS A 71 -10.96 -18.80 -3.32
CA CYS A 71 -11.57 -20.09 -3.04
C CYS A 71 -10.98 -21.13 -4.02
N PRO A 72 -10.33 -22.21 -3.54
CA PRO A 72 -9.93 -23.32 -4.40
C PRO A 72 -11.19 -24.03 -4.91
N VAL A 73 -11.35 -24.11 -6.23
CA VAL A 73 -12.59 -24.57 -6.89
C VAL A 73 -12.86 -26.07 -6.72
N ALA A 74 -11.92 -26.86 -6.20
CA ALA A 74 -11.99 -28.32 -6.28
C ALA A 74 -12.17 -29.07 -4.95
N THR A 75 -12.12 -28.41 -3.80
CA THR A 75 -12.24 -29.10 -2.51
C THR A 75 -13.10 -28.26 -1.59
N GLY A 76 -14.09 -28.86 -0.92
CA GLY A 76 -15.07 -28.19 -0.04
C GLY A 76 -14.49 -27.55 1.22
N HIS A 77 -13.33 -26.91 1.13
CA HIS A 77 -12.64 -26.27 2.24
C HIS A 77 -13.08 -24.81 2.41
N ILE A 78 -13.45 -24.54 3.66
CA ILE A 78 -13.80 -23.26 4.30
C ILE A 78 -13.08 -22.09 3.63
N CYS A 79 -13.85 -21.24 2.93
CA CYS A 79 -13.30 -20.01 2.33
C CYS A 79 -12.96 -19.02 3.47
N ARG A 80 -11.67 -18.89 3.79
CA ARG A 80 -11.18 -18.00 4.84
C ARG A 80 -11.31 -16.54 4.40
N ARG A 81 -12.14 -15.78 5.11
CA ARG A 81 -12.23 -14.32 4.99
C ARG A 81 -10.96 -13.68 5.55
N ILE A 82 -10.10 -13.13 4.71
CA ILE A 82 -8.94 -12.33 5.15
C ILE A 82 -9.42 -10.90 5.40
N VAL A 83 -9.48 -10.49 6.67
CA VAL A 83 -9.92 -9.16 7.09
C VAL A 83 -8.76 -8.18 6.98
N VAL A 84 -8.62 -7.50 5.85
CA VAL A 84 -7.52 -6.54 5.57
C VAL A 84 -7.63 -5.25 6.41
N ARG A 85 -8.84 -4.82 6.81
CA ARG A 85 -9.06 -3.51 7.48
C ARG A 85 -8.41 -3.35 8.86
N ARG A 86 -8.27 -4.42 9.64
CA ARG A 86 -7.73 -4.30 11.02
C ARG A 86 -6.22 -4.02 11.02
N GLN A 87 -5.53 -4.52 9.99
CA GLN A 87 -4.06 -4.47 9.87
C GLN A 87 -3.54 -3.04 9.65
N MET A 88 -4.23 -2.22 8.83
CA MET A 88 -3.73 -0.88 8.49
C MET A 88 -3.81 0.13 9.65
N LYS A 89 -4.83 0.03 10.50
CA LYS A 89 -4.95 0.89 11.69
C LYS A 89 -3.83 0.61 12.69
N ASN A 90 -3.54 -0.67 12.93
CA ASN A 90 -2.45 -1.07 13.82
C ASN A 90 -1.08 -0.67 13.23
N TYR A 91 -0.90 -0.85 11.92
CA TYR A 91 0.31 -0.43 11.20
C TYR A 91 0.59 1.06 11.40
N LEU A 92 -0.39 1.92 11.14
CA LEU A 92 -0.25 3.37 11.34
C LEU A 92 -0.08 3.76 12.81
N TYR A 93 -0.78 3.06 13.72
CA TYR A 93 -0.65 3.30 15.15
C TYR A 93 0.79 3.06 15.65
N ILE A 94 1.45 2.01 15.15
CA ILE A 94 2.84 1.70 15.50
C ILE A 94 3.80 2.71 14.88
N LEU A 95 3.55 3.11 13.64
CA LEU A 95 4.36 4.11 12.95
C LEU A 95 4.18 5.54 13.46
N LYS A 96 3.20 5.80 14.33
CA LYS A 96 2.98 7.12 14.91
C LYS A 96 4.26 7.70 15.55
N LEU A 97 5.01 6.90 16.29
CA LEU A 97 6.25 7.35 16.94
C LEU A 97 7.38 7.68 15.94
N PRO A 98 7.72 6.79 14.98
CA PRO A 98 8.61 7.13 13.88
C PRO A 98 8.19 8.38 13.09
N ILE A 99 6.89 8.55 12.81
CA ILE A 99 6.37 9.73 12.10
C ILE A 99 6.59 11.00 12.92
N ILE A 100 6.32 10.99 14.22
CA ILE A 100 6.57 12.15 15.09
C ILE A 100 8.07 12.47 15.13
N ALA A 101 8.93 11.46 15.28
CA ALA A 101 10.37 11.65 15.28
C ALA A 101 10.88 12.23 13.95
N LEU A 102 10.30 11.80 12.83
CA LEU A 102 10.58 12.30 11.49
C LEU A 102 10.24 13.80 11.40
N VAL A 103 9.02 14.19 11.78
CA VAL A 103 8.57 15.60 11.76
C VAL A 103 9.46 16.47 12.64
N VAL A 104 9.80 16.01 13.85
CA VAL A 104 10.71 16.73 14.76
C VAL A 104 12.10 16.88 14.12
N ASN A 105 12.62 15.83 13.49
CA ASN A 105 13.91 15.87 12.80
C ASN A 105 13.91 16.90 11.64
N SER A 106 12.82 17.00 10.88
CA SER A 106 12.66 18.00 9.80
C SER A 106 12.63 19.42 10.36
N VAL A 107 11.92 19.65 11.46
CA VAL A 107 11.90 20.96 12.14
C VAL A 107 13.29 21.31 12.69
N LEU A 108 13.99 20.36 13.30
CA LEU A 108 15.34 20.58 13.83
C LEU A 108 16.36 20.91 12.73
N LEU A 109 16.18 20.41 11.50
CA LEU A 109 17.02 20.76 10.38
C LEU A 109 16.95 22.26 10.06
N GLU A 110 15.78 22.87 10.13
CA GLU A 110 15.63 24.32 9.89
C GLU A 110 16.45 25.13 10.89
N PHE A 111 16.41 24.76 12.17
CA PHE A 111 17.20 25.40 13.23
C PHE A 111 18.71 25.15 13.14
N THR A 112 19.13 24.07 12.47
CA THR A 112 20.54 23.68 12.35
C THR A 112 21.13 23.92 10.97
N SER A 113 20.38 24.55 10.07
CA SER A 113 20.75 24.82 8.67
C SER A 113 22.02 25.66 8.51
N GLY A 114 22.36 26.51 9.48
CA GLY A 114 23.59 27.30 9.50
C GLY A 114 24.85 26.51 9.90
N ASN A 115 24.72 25.24 10.32
CA ASN A 115 25.83 24.39 10.73
C ASN A 115 26.15 23.35 9.64
N ALA A 116 27.43 23.24 9.25
CA ALA A 116 27.90 22.25 8.28
C ALA A 116 27.56 20.79 8.65
N PHE A 117 27.43 20.48 9.95
CA PHE A 117 27.06 19.14 10.42
C PHE A 117 25.54 18.88 10.43
N GLY A 118 24.70 19.90 10.33
CA GLY A 118 23.23 19.79 10.38
C GLY A 118 22.69 18.78 9.35
N PRO A 119 23.04 18.89 8.05
CA PRO A 119 22.59 17.94 7.03
C PRO A 119 23.05 16.50 7.27
N ILE A 120 24.24 16.31 7.84
CA ILE A 120 24.78 14.97 8.14
C ILE A 120 23.94 14.33 9.26
N ILE A 121 23.73 15.05 10.36
CA ILE A 121 22.94 14.58 11.52
C ILE A 121 21.50 14.27 11.09
N PHE A 122 20.91 15.12 10.25
CA PHE A 122 19.57 14.92 9.72
C PHE A 122 19.44 13.61 8.95
N ASN A 123 20.38 13.31 8.04
CA ASN A 123 20.37 12.09 7.24
C ASN A 123 20.63 10.83 8.08
N ILE A 124 21.56 10.90 9.05
CA ILE A 124 21.80 9.79 9.99
C ILE A 124 20.53 9.50 10.79
N THR A 125 19.86 10.54 11.28
CA THR A 125 18.63 10.40 12.07
C THR A 125 17.51 9.76 11.23
N ARG A 126 17.36 10.13 9.95
CA ARG A 126 16.41 9.48 9.03
C ARG A 126 16.66 7.98 8.90
N ILE A 127 17.92 7.58 8.75
CA ILE A 127 18.29 6.16 8.64
C ILE A 127 17.91 5.42 9.94
N VAL A 128 18.23 5.99 11.09
CA VAL A 128 17.87 5.42 12.40
C VAL A 128 16.35 5.28 12.54
N ILE A 129 15.58 6.30 12.13
CA ILE A 129 14.11 6.26 12.15
C ILE A 129 13.58 5.14 11.24
N ALA A 130 14.13 4.98 10.03
CA ALA A 130 13.71 3.92 9.11
C ALA A 130 13.98 2.50 9.66
N ILE A 131 15.16 2.29 10.27
CA ILE A 131 15.50 1.04 10.96
C ILE A 131 14.54 0.81 12.14
N TRP A 132 14.32 1.83 12.96
CA TRP A 132 13.45 1.75 14.13
C TRP A 132 11.99 1.43 13.76
N ALA A 133 11.47 2.00 12.68
CA ALA A 133 10.14 1.72 12.18
C ALA A 133 9.96 0.26 11.78
N GLY A 134 10.92 -0.29 11.03
CA GLY A 134 10.92 -1.70 10.64
C GLY A 134 11.00 -2.64 11.85
N TRP A 135 11.84 -2.29 12.83
CA TRP A 135 11.93 -3.01 14.10
C TRP A 135 10.59 -3.04 14.84
N LEU A 136 9.97 -1.87 15.05
CA LEU A 136 8.73 -1.73 15.82
C LEU A 136 7.57 -2.53 15.20
N LEU A 137 7.46 -2.56 13.88
CA LEU A 137 6.39 -3.29 13.19
C LEU A 137 6.49 -4.80 13.39
N VAL A 138 7.70 -5.35 13.35
CA VAL A 138 7.91 -6.78 13.60
C VAL A 138 7.75 -7.11 15.08
N ASP A 139 8.28 -6.27 15.97
CA ASP A 139 8.23 -6.52 17.41
C ASP A 139 6.79 -6.47 17.98
N LYS A 140 5.97 -5.51 17.52
CA LYS A 140 4.63 -5.30 18.10
C LYS A 140 3.50 -6.09 17.44
N GLU A 141 3.57 -6.35 16.14
CA GLU A 141 2.48 -7.02 15.39
C GLU A 141 2.92 -8.32 14.72
N ASN A 142 4.16 -8.77 14.94
CA ASN A 142 4.73 -9.97 14.32
C ASN A 142 4.57 -9.98 12.79
N VAL A 143 4.73 -8.81 12.19
CA VAL A 143 4.59 -8.59 10.75
C VAL A 143 5.76 -9.24 10.00
N SER A 144 5.53 -9.66 8.75
CA SER A 144 6.61 -10.19 7.92
C SER A 144 7.69 -9.13 7.62
N ILE A 145 8.94 -9.55 7.47
CA ILE A 145 10.07 -8.64 7.14
C ILE A 145 9.77 -7.87 5.84
N ALA A 146 9.13 -8.52 4.87
CA ALA A 146 8.74 -7.89 3.61
C ALA A 146 7.76 -6.72 3.84
N ALA A 147 6.77 -6.89 4.72
CA ALA A 147 5.84 -5.81 5.06
C ALA A 147 6.51 -4.72 5.92
N ALA A 148 7.44 -5.08 6.81
CA ALA A 148 8.25 -4.11 7.55
C ALA A 148 9.15 -3.26 6.62
N ALA A 149 9.66 -3.84 5.54
CA ALA A 149 10.49 -3.13 4.56
C ALA A 149 9.76 -1.94 3.91
N PHE A 150 8.44 -2.02 3.74
CA PHE A 150 7.64 -0.92 3.18
C PHE A 150 7.48 0.29 4.12
N SER A 151 7.84 0.17 5.41
CA SER A 151 7.80 1.32 6.32
C SER A 151 8.84 2.38 5.99
N GLY A 152 10.01 1.98 5.47
CA GLY A 152 11.08 2.88 5.08
C GLY A 152 10.66 3.83 3.96
N PRO A 153 10.20 3.31 2.80
CA PRO A 153 9.69 4.15 1.73
C PRO A 153 8.49 5.00 2.13
N PHE A 154 7.61 4.46 2.97
CA PHE A 154 6.48 5.23 3.47
C PHE A 154 6.94 6.46 4.28
N LEU A 155 7.92 6.29 5.18
CA LEU A 155 8.48 7.41 5.95
C LEU A 155 9.28 8.36 5.06
N LEU A 156 10.05 7.83 4.11
CA LEU A 156 10.78 8.63 3.13
C LEU A 156 9.82 9.49 2.29
N PHE A 157 8.67 8.93 1.88
CA PHE A 157 7.64 9.67 1.15
C PHE A 157 7.08 10.82 2.00
N LEU A 158 6.72 10.55 3.26
CA LEU A 158 6.20 11.59 4.15
C LEU A 158 7.20 12.74 4.30
N ASP A 159 8.47 12.45 4.54
CA ASP A 159 9.45 13.51 4.78
C ASP A 159 9.92 14.21 3.51
N HIS A 160 10.22 13.44 2.46
CA HIS A 160 10.82 14.00 1.25
C HIS A 160 9.79 14.59 0.29
N VAL A 161 8.66 13.93 0.12
CA VAL A 161 7.62 14.37 -0.82
C VAL A 161 6.63 15.31 -0.14
N LEU A 162 6.11 14.96 1.03
CA LEU A 162 5.11 15.81 1.70
C LEU A 162 5.76 16.98 2.43
N ILE A 163 6.68 16.73 3.38
CA ILE A 163 7.24 17.81 4.19
C ILE A 163 8.14 18.72 3.33
N ALA A 164 9.20 18.18 2.74
CA ALA A 164 10.13 18.99 1.96
C ALA A 164 9.54 19.44 0.60
N GLY A 165 8.82 18.55 -0.10
CA GLY A 165 8.25 18.88 -1.40
C GLY A 165 7.08 19.85 -1.35
N VAL A 166 6.02 19.51 -0.62
CA VAL A 166 4.86 20.41 -0.50
C VAL A 166 5.22 21.65 0.32
N GLY A 167 6.02 21.52 1.38
CA GLY A 167 6.50 22.67 2.14
C GLY A 167 7.31 23.64 1.28
N GLY A 168 8.20 23.13 0.43
CA GLY A 168 8.96 23.95 -0.53
C GLY A 168 8.06 24.62 -1.57
N LEU A 169 7.06 23.90 -2.11
CA LEU A 169 6.08 24.48 -3.05
C LEU A 169 5.26 25.62 -2.44
N LEU A 170 4.97 25.56 -1.14
CA LEU A 170 4.18 26.59 -0.45
C LEU A 170 5.01 27.81 -0.02
N THR A 171 6.33 27.68 0.06
CA THR A 171 7.22 28.71 0.65
C THR A 171 8.17 29.36 -0.34
N HIS A 172 8.50 28.68 -1.46
CA HIS A 172 9.41 29.24 -2.45
C HIS A 172 8.70 30.18 -3.42
N ASP A 173 9.21 31.41 -3.51
CA ASP A 173 9.00 32.26 -4.66
C ASP A 173 9.82 31.68 -5.85
N PHE A 174 9.14 30.99 -6.76
CA PHE A 174 9.74 30.41 -7.98
C PHE A 174 10.21 31.45 -9.02
N SER A 175 10.21 32.73 -8.66
CA SER A 175 10.62 33.85 -9.51
C SER A 175 12.08 33.75 -9.98
N ALA A 176 12.96 33.13 -9.20
CA ALA A 176 14.37 32.94 -9.56
C ALA A 176 14.64 31.82 -10.59
N LEU A 177 13.68 30.90 -10.80
CA LEU A 177 13.80 29.76 -11.72
C LEU A 177 13.19 30.03 -13.11
N GLN A 178 12.69 31.24 -13.36
CA GLN A 178 12.14 31.68 -14.64
C GLN A 178 13.21 32.08 -15.69
N LEU A 179 14.42 31.54 -15.59
CA LEU A 179 15.49 31.85 -16.51
C LEU A 179 15.44 30.90 -17.73
N ASP A 180 15.00 31.47 -18.86
CA ASP A 180 15.24 31.05 -20.26
C ASP A 180 14.44 29.92 -20.93
N ASN A 181 13.49 29.23 -20.28
CA ASN A 181 12.63 28.26 -21.00
C ASN A 181 11.13 28.36 -20.64
N PRO A 182 10.26 28.87 -21.55
CA PRO A 182 8.84 29.12 -21.25
C PRO A 182 7.95 27.85 -21.25
N THR A 183 8.50 26.65 -21.46
CA THR A 183 7.70 25.45 -21.75
C THR A 183 7.49 24.51 -20.55
N THR A 184 8.21 24.71 -19.44
CA THR A 184 8.01 23.95 -18.21
C THR A 184 7.88 24.89 -17.04
N SER A 185 6.77 24.82 -16.30
CA SER A 185 6.64 25.56 -15.05
C SER A 185 7.76 25.11 -14.11
N ALA A 186 8.55 26.05 -13.60
CA ALA A 186 9.65 25.77 -12.67
C ALA A 186 9.23 24.90 -11.49
N GLU A 187 7.98 25.08 -11.03
CA GLU A 187 7.30 24.28 -10.02
C GLU A 187 7.26 22.79 -10.37
N ALA A 188 6.90 22.46 -11.62
CA ALA A 188 6.82 21.08 -12.08
C ALA A 188 8.22 20.45 -12.15
N ALA A 189 9.23 21.19 -12.61
CA ALA A 189 10.61 20.69 -12.63
C ALA A 189 11.14 20.41 -11.22
N TYR A 190 10.90 21.32 -10.26
CA TYR A 190 11.25 21.12 -8.85
C TYR A 190 10.59 19.87 -8.27
N PHE A 191 9.26 19.77 -8.42
CA PHE A 191 8.51 18.62 -7.89
C PHE A 191 8.95 17.30 -8.55
N MET A 192 9.20 17.29 -9.85
CA MET A 192 9.73 16.11 -10.55
C MET A 192 11.12 15.71 -10.05
N GLY A 193 11.98 16.67 -9.67
CA GLY A 193 13.26 16.38 -9.01
C GLY A 193 13.09 15.67 -7.66
N ILE A 194 12.06 16.07 -6.89
CA ILE A 194 11.74 15.43 -5.60
C ILE A 194 11.20 14.01 -5.81
N ILE A 195 10.31 13.81 -6.78
CA ILE A 195 9.82 12.46 -7.11
C ILE A 195 10.97 11.58 -7.62
N GLY A 196 11.84 12.11 -8.48
CA GLY A 196 13.01 11.39 -9.00
C GLY A 196 13.97 10.95 -7.89
N SER A 197 14.31 11.84 -6.96
CA SER A 197 15.15 11.51 -5.80
C SER A 197 14.48 10.52 -4.85
N TYR A 198 13.17 10.66 -4.58
CA TYR A 198 12.41 9.67 -3.82
C TYR A 198 12.52 8.26 -4.42
N LEU A 199 12.31 8.13 -5.74
CA LEU A 199 12.41 6.85 -6.43
C LEU A 199 13.83 6.26 -6.36
N MET A 200 14.86 7.10 -6.43
CA MET A 200 16.25 6.66 -6.30
C MET A 200 16.56 6.12 -4.89
N PHE A 201 16.06 6.76 -3.84
CA PHE A 201 16.28 6.35 -2.46
C PHE A 201 15.29 5.30 -1.94
N PHE A 202 14.25 4.98 -2.71
CA PHE A 202 13.23 3.99 -2.37
C PHE A 202 13.85 2.63 -1.97
N PRO A 203 14.75 1.99 -2.76
CA PRO A 203 15.29 0.68 -2.42
C PRO A 203 16.16 0.71 -1.15
N ILE A 204 16.94 1.78 -0.98
CA ILE A 204 17.82 1.95 0.19
C ILE A 204 16.98 2.06 1.47
N SER A 205 15.89 2.84 1.43
CA SER A 205 14.98 2.95 2.57
C SER A 205 14.30 1.61 2.91
N MET A 206 13.95 0.80 1.90
CA MET A 206 13.44 -0.56 2.12
C MET A 206 14.45 -1.44 2.84
N LEU A 207 15.73 -1.39 2.43
CA LEU A 207 16.80 -2.18 3.03
C LEU A 207 16.99 -1.84 4.51
N PHE A 208 16.99 -0.56 4.87
CA PHE A 208 17.14 -0.14 6.27
C PHE A 208 15.97 -0.60 7.15
N SER A 209 14.73 -0.47 6.67
CA SER A 209 13.58 -0.97 7.43
C SER A 209 13.52 -2.50 7.48
N ALA A 210 13.92 -3.19 6.41
CA ALA A 210 14.06 -4.64 6.42
C ALA A 210 15.11 -5.10 7.44
N PHE A 211 16.23 -4.40 7.55
CA PHE A 211 17.28 -4.67 8.53
C PHE A 211 16.77 -4.52 9.98
N GLY A 212 16.01 -3.47 10.25
CA GLY A 212 15.33 -3.29 11.55
C GLY A 212 14.36 -4.44 11.86
N GLY A 213 13.52 -4.80 10.88
CA GLY A 213 12.57 -5.91 11.02
C GLY A 213 13.25 -7.28 11.21
N TYR A 214 14.35 -7.54 10.50
CA TYR A 214 15.15 -8.76 10.66
C TYR A 214 15.74 -8.86 12.06
N SER A 215 16.28 -7.75 12.58
CA SER A 215 16.88 -7.70 13.91
C SER A 215 15.85 -7.96 15.03
N ALA A 216 14.65 -7.39 14.90
CA ALA A 216 13.53 -7.67 15.82
C ALA A 216 13.08 -9.15 15.75
N LYS A 217 12.98 -9.71 14.53
CA LYS A 217 12.59 -11.12 14.34
C LYS A 217 13.55 -12.09 15.03
N ARG A 218 14.86 -11.82 14.96
CA ARG A 218 15.88 -12.63 15.63
C ARG A 218 15.79 -12.57 17.16
N ARG A 219 15.28 -11.48 17.73
CA ARG A 219 15.06 -11.38 19.19
C ARG A 219 13.88 -12.22 19.67
N ASN A 220 12.85 -12.36 18.83
CA ASN A 220 11.56 -12.94 19.21
C ASN A 220 11.44 -14.45 18.88
N GLY A 221 12.43 -15.04 18.21
CA GLY A 221 12.49 -16.47 17.88
C GLY A 221 13.67 -17.14 18.55
#